data_AF-A0A9Y1BJ11-F1
#
_entry.id   AF-A0A9Y1BJ11-F1
#
_cell.length_a   1.000
_cell.length_b   1.000
_cell.length_c   1.000
_cell.angle_alpha   90.00
_cell.angle_beta   90.00
_cell.angle_gamma   90.00
#
_symmetry.space_group_name_H-M   'P 1'
#
loop_
_entity.id
_entity.type
_entity.pdbx_description
1 polymer ?
#
loop_
_entity_poly.entity_id
_entity_poly.type
_entity_poly.pdbx_seq_one_letter_code
_entity_poly.pdbx_strand_id
1 'polypeptide(L)'
;MSNWEKKYPYFRKRPKPKQMRKKILQEVAIEQINNLLTKADNLIKTDFKLAQRYVEQARKIQMRTRVSLPSYWKKRICRHCKILLKPGVNCKVRLSTTNRVVSIKCNICGQYNRFPYYKHKKR
;
A
#
# COMPACT_ATOMS: atom_id res chain seq x y z
N MET A 1 -25.61 17.27 -6.19
CA MET A 1 -24.26 17.01 -6.73
C MET A 1 -23.50 16.17 -5.73
N SER A 2 -23.38 14.88 -6.02
CA SER A 2 -22.68 13.92 -5.16
C SER A 2 -21.17 14.18 -5.21
N ASN A 3 -20.50 14.03 -4.06
CA ASN A 3 -19.09 14.37 -3.83
C ASN A 3 -18.09 13.74 -4.84
N TRP A 4 -18.51 12.68 -5.56
CA TRP A 4 -17.74 12.04 -6.62
C TRP A 4 -17.66 12.87 -7.92
N GLU A 5 -18.67 13.68 -8.24
CA GLU A 5 -18.75 14.46 -9.49
C GLU A 5 -17.74 15.62 -9.53
N LYS A 6 -17.46 16.22 -8.36
CA LYS A 6 -16.48 17.30 -8.21
C LYS A 6 -15.04 16.78 -8.17
N LYS A 7 -14.84 15.56 -7.66
CA LYS A 7 -13.50 14.96 -7.54
C LYS A 7 -12.93 14.52 -8.89
N TYR A 8 -13.80 14.12 -9.82
CA TYR A 8 -13.41 13.56 -11.13
C TYR A 8 -14.10 14.27 -12.31
N PRO A 9 -13.80 15.56 -12.56
CA PRO A 9 -14.46 16.38 -13.60
C PRO A 9 -14.18 15.91 -15.05
N TYR A 10 -13.37 14.87 -15.25
CA TYR A 10 -12.97 14.36 -16.55
C TYR A 10 -13.98 13.41 -17.23
N PHE A 11 -15.08 13.03 -16.57
CA PHE A 11 -15.98 11.98 -17.07
C PHE A 11 -16.87 12.43 -18.25
N ARG A 12 -17.01 13.74 -18.52
CA ARG A 12 -17.99 14.26 -19.49
C ARG A 12 -17.46 14.79 -20.84
N LYS A 13 -16.16 14.98 -21.08
CA LYS A 13 -15.72 15.69 -22.31
C LYS A 13 -14.45 15.11 -22.95
N ARG A 14 -14.60 14.73 -24.23
CA ARG A 14 -13.62 14.22 -25.23
C ARG A 14 -12.93 12.87 -24.94
N PRO A 15 -12.81 11.97 -25.95
CA PRO A 15 -12.01 10.76 -25.83
C PRO A 15 -10.53 11.13 -25.63
N LYS A 16 -10.01 10.90 -24.43
CA LYS A 16 -8.63 11.19 -24.06
C LYS A 16 -7.62 10.34 -24.86
N PRO A 17 -6.42 10.87 -25.18
CA PRO A 17 -5.34 10.09 -25.79
C PRO A 17 -5.02 8.86 -24.93
N LYS A 18 -4.65 7.72 -25.55
CA LYS A 18 -4.44 6.42 -24.85
C LYS A 18 -3.59 6.53 -23.57
N GLN A 19 -2.54 7.35 -23.58
CA GLN A 19 -1.67 7.61 -22.42
C GLN A 19 -2.41 8.28 -21.24
N MET A 20 -3.33 9.20 -21.51
CA MET A 20 -4.07 9.92 -20.48
C MET A 20 -5.17 9.02 -19.86
N ARG A 21 -5.78 8.11 -20.63
CA ARG A 21 -6.68 7.07 -20.08
C ARG A 21 -5.94 6.13 -19.13
N LYS A 22 -4.70 5.75 -19.47
CA LYS A 22 -3.84 4.92 -18.61
C LYS A 22 -3.51 5.60 -17.28
N LYS A 23 -3.16 6.89 -17.28
CA LYS A 23 -2.91 7.64 -16.03
C LYS A 23 -4.12 7.66 -15.11
N ILE A 24 -5.31 7.95 -15.64
CA ILE A 24 -6.55 7.95 -14.85
C ILE A 24 -6.82 6.58 -14.25
N LEU A 25 -6.67 5.51 -15.03
CA LEU A 25 -6.80 4.14 -14.53
C LEU A 25 -5.83 3.84 -13.39
N GLN A 26 -4.59 4.35 -13.47
CA GLN A 26 -3.60 4.18 -12.41
C GLN A 26 -3.95 5.00 -11.15
N GLU A 27 -4.44 6.22 -11.30
CA GLU A 27 -4.89 7.08 -10.18
C GLU A 27 -6.07 6.44 -9.44
N VAL A 28 -7.08 5.98 -10.18
CA VAL A 28 -8.25 5.27 -9.62
C VAL A 28 -7.80 3.97 -8.94
N ALA A 29 -6.88 3.22 -9.54
CA ALA A 29 -6.35 2.02 -8.92
C ALA A 29 -5.60 2.30 -7.60
N ILE A 30 -4.82 3.39 -7.54
CA ILE A 30 -4.13 3.81 -6.31
C ILE A 30 -5.15 4.16 -5.22
N GLU A 31 -6.21 4.89 -5.56
CA GLU A 31 -7.27 5.22 -4.61
C GLU A 31 -7.97 3.95 -4.08
N GLN A 32 -8.31 3.02 -4.97
CA GLN A 32 -8.91 1.74 -4.59
C GLN A 32 -7.99 0.93 -3.66
N ILE A 33 -6.70 0.84 -4.00
CA ILE A 33 -5.70 0.16 -3.17
C ILE A 33 -5.63 0.79 -1.79
N ASN A 34 -5.60 2.13 -1.70
CA ASN A 34 -5.60 2.83 -0.42
C ASN A 34 -6.84 2.48 0.40
N ASN A 35 -8.02 2.54 -0.19
CA ASN A 35 -9.27 2.24 0.51
C ASN A 35 -9.30 0.80 1.04
N LEU A 36 -8.88 -0.18 0.23
CA LEU A 36 -8.82 -1.59 0.62
C LEU A 36 -7.84 -1.80 1.78
N LEU A 37 -6.65 -1.21 1.71
CA LEU A 37 -5.62 -1.36 2.74
C LEU A 37 -5.98 -0.64 4.04
N THR A 38 -6.66 0.51 3.98
CA THR A 38 -7.21 1.18 5.16
C THR A 38 -8.24 0.30 5.86
N LYS A 39 -9.16 -0.31 5.11
CA LYS A 39 -10.14 -1.27 5.66
C LYS A 39 -9.43 -2.46 6.31
N ALA A 40 -8.42 -3.00 5.64
CA ALA A 40 -7.61 -4.10 6.17
C ALA A 40 -6.93 -3.71 7.49
N ASP A 41 -6.32 -2.52 7.58
CA ASP A 41 -5.63 -2.07 8.79
C ASP A 41 -6.57 -1.96 10.01
N ASN A 42 -7.80 -1.51 9.79
CA ASN A 42 -8.82 -1.43 10.83
C ASN A 42 -9.26 -2.82 11.31
N LEU A 43 -9.40 -3.76 10.39
CA LEU A 43 -9.89 -5.12 10.68
C LEU A 43 -8.82 -6.08 11.19
N ILE A 44 -7.52 -5.77 11.06
CA ILE A 44 -6.43 -6.66 11.48
C ILE A 44 -6.59 -7.21 12.91
N LYS A 45 -7.13 -6.40 13.83
CA LYS A 45 -7.29 -6.78 15.24
C LYS A 45 -8.52 -7.66 15.49
N THR A 46 -9.57 -7.52 14.68
CA THR A 46 -10.87 -8.17 14.89
C THR A 46 -11.02 -9.40 14.00
N ASP A 47 -10.74 -9.27 12.70
CA ASP A 47 -10.81 -10.35 11.72
C ASP A 47 -9.59 -10.32 10.80
N PHE A 48 -8.58 -11.11 11.19
CA PHE A 48 -7.34 -11.24 10.44
C PHE A 48 -7.54 -11.86 9.04
N LYS A 49 -8.45 -12.82 8.90
CA LYS A 49 -8.69 -13.53 7.63
C LYS A 49 -9.32 -12.60 6.60
N LEU A 50 -10.28 -11.78 7.03
CA LEU A 50 -10.89 -10.77 6.17
C LEU A 50 -9.90 -9.66 5.80
N ALA A 51 -9.09 -9.19 6.76
CA ALA A 51 -8.04 -8.22 6.48
C ALA A 51 -7.05 -8.74 5.42
N GLN A 52 -6.65 -10.00 5.50
CA GLN A 52 -5.75 -10.62 4.52
C GLN A 52 -6.39 -10.68 3.12
N ARG A 53 -7.68 -11.00 3.02
CA ARG A 53 -8.41 -10.99 1.73
C ARG A 53 -8.38 -9.62 1.06
N TYR A 54 -8.57 -8.54 1.82
CA TYR A 54 -8.48 -7.18 1.29
C TYR A 54 -7.07 -6.83 0.79
N VAL A 55 -6.03 -7.28 1.51
CA VAL A 55 -4.63 -7.10 1.07
C VAL A 55 -4.37 -7.84 -0.23
N GLU A 56 -4.85 -9.07 -0.37
CA GLU A 56 -4.73 -9.87 -1.59
C GLU A 56 -5.44 -9.20 -2.78
N GLN A 57 -6.65 -8.68 -2.57
CA GLN A 57 -7.38 -7.91 -3.58
C GLN A 57 -6.61 -6.66 -4.01
N ALA A 58 -6.10 -5.87 -3.05
CA ALA A 58 -5.30 -4.69 -3.34
C ALA A 58 -4.05 -5.03 -4.17
N ARG A 59 -3.39 -6.15 -3.86
CA ARG A 59 -2.24 -6.63 -4.63
C ARG A 59 -2.61 -7.10 -6.03
N LYS A 60 -3.75 -7.78 -6.22
CA LYS A 60 -4.24 -8.17 -7.55
C LYS A 60 -4.47 -6.93 -8.43
N ILE A 61 -5.10 -5.90 -7.88
CA ILE A 61 -5.30 -4.61 -8.57
C ILE A 61 -3.96 -3.98 -8.94
N GLN A 62 -3.03 -3.92 -7.98
CA GLN A 62 -1.69 -3.39 -8.19
C GLN A 62 -0.99 -4.06 -9.39
N MET A 63 -0.95 -5.40 -9.40
CA MET A 63 -0.27 -6.16 -10.44
C MET A 63 -0.92 -5.95 -11.81
N ARG A 64 -2.26 -5.91 -11.87
CA ARG A 64 -3.01 -5.71 -13.11
C ARG A 64 -2.80 -4.33 -13.71
N THR A 65 -2.75 -3.28 -12.89
CA THR A 65 -2.57 -1.90 -13.36
C THR A 65 -1.10 -1.45 -13.42
N ARG A 66 -0.18 -2.32 -12.97
CA ARG A 66 1.27 -2.07 -12.91
C ARG A 66 1.63 -0.78 -12.16
N VAL A 67 0.89 -0.49 -11.09
CA VAL A 67 1.17 0.66 -10.21
C VAL A 67 2.10 0.24 -9.07
N SER A 68 2.91 1.18 -8.57
CA SER A 68 3.61 0.98 -7.30
C SER A 68 2.61 1.13 -6.16
N LEU A 69 2.79 0.35 -5.08
CA LEU A 69 2.10 0.66 -3.84
C LEU A 69 2.49 2.06 -3.35
N PRO A 70 1.52 2.81 -2.78
CA PRO A 70 1.80 4.05 -2.07
C PRO A 70 2.87 3.84 -0.98
N SER A 71 3.72 4.84 -0.80
CA SER A 71 4.90 4.75 0.08
C SER A 71 4.55 4.36 1.52
N TYR A 72 3.40 4.82 2.02
CA TYR A 72 2.86 4.47 3.32
C TYR A 72 2.62 2.97 3.48
N TRP A 73 1.92 2.36 2.53
CA TRP A 73 1.58 0.93 2.55
C TRP A 73 2.75 0.02 2.17
N LYS A 74 3.63 0.48 1.29
CA LYS A 74 4.76 -0.29 0.78
C LYS A 74 5.67 -0.84 1.90
N LYS A 75 5.85 -0.09 2.99
CA LYS A 75 6.66 -0.51 4.16
C LYS A 75 5.89 -1.41 5.13
N ARG A 76 4.56 -1.33 5.10
CA ARG A 76 3.65 -2.09 5.97
C ARG A 76 3.28 -3.45 5.43
N ILE A 77 3.87 -3.92 4.33
CA ILE A 77 3.60 -5.27 3.82
C ILE A 77 4.87 -6.12 3.96
N CYS A 78 4.72 -7.33 4.49
CA CYS A 78 5.83 -8.27 4.55
C CYS A 78 6.34 -8.59 3.15
N ARG A 79 7.66 -8.53 2.92
CA ARG A 79 8.22 -8.88 1.60
C ARG A 79 8.09 -10.37 1.28
N HIS A 80 7.95 -11.21 2.30
CA HIS A 80 7.92 -12.67 2.19
C HIS A 80 6.48 -13.20 2.13
N CYS A 81 5.75 -13.16 3.25
CA CYS A 81 4.38 -13.68 3.33
C CYS A 81 3.30 -12.72 2.80
N LYS A 82 3.67 -11.47 2.48
CA LYS A 82 2.76 -10.46 1.89
C LYS A 82 1.58 -10.04 2.77
N ILE A 83 1.65 -10.37 4.06
CA ILE A 83 0.68 -9.96 5.08
C ILE A 83 0.91 -8.48 5.45
N LEU A 84 -0.18 -7.79 5.78
CA LEU A 84 -0.15 -6.43 6.31
C LEU A 84 0.38 -6.42 7.75
N LEU A 85 1.44 -5.66 7.97
CA LEU A 85 2.19 -5.51 9.21
C LEU A 85 1.65 -4.30 9.97
N LYS A 86 1.10 -4.55 11.16
CA LYS A 86 0.62 -3.53 12.09
C LYS A 86 1.47 -3.57 13.37
N PRO A 87 2.23 -2.50 13.66
CA PRO A 87 3.02 -2.40 14.88
C PRO A 87 2.14 -2.60 16.12
N GLY A 88 2.62 -3.39 17.08
CA GLY A 88 1.89 -3.73 18.30
C GLY A 88 0.85 -4.84 18.13
N VAL A 89 0.64 -5.37 16.91
CA VAL A 89 -0.25 -6.52 16.67
C VAL A 89 0.55 -7.72 16.17
N ASN A 90 1.09 -7.65 14.96
CA ASN A 90 1.72 -8.79 14.29
C ASN A 90 3.17 -8.52 13.82
N CYS A 91 3.73 -7.37 14.19
CA CYS A 91 5.11 -7.05 13.87
C CYS A 91 5.82 -6.32 15.02
N LYS A 92 7.13 -6.54 15.10
CA LYS A 92 8.03 -5.81 16.02
C LYS A 92 8.90 -4.87 15.20
N VAL A 93 8.87 -3.59 15.53
CA VAL A 93 9.68 -2.56 14.88
C VAL A 93 10.86 -2.23 15.79
N ARG A 94 12.08 -2.29 15.26
CA ARG A 94 13.29 -1.86 15.94
C ARG A 94 14.04 -0.85 15.09
N LEU A 95 14.57 0.17 15.74
CA LEU A 95 15.46 1.16 15.15
C LEU A 95 16.89 0.77 15.51
N SER A 96 17.75 0.65 14.49
CA SER A 96 19.18 0.48 14.70
C SER A 96 19.87 1.78 14.35
N THR A 97 20.42 2.46 15.36
CA THR A 97 21.18 3.70 15.20
C THR A 97 22.50 3.45 14.48
N THR A 98 23.20 2.36 14.82
CA THR A 98 24.48 1.97 14.23
C THR A 98 24.38 1.79 12.72
N ASN A 99 23.38 1.02 12.27
CA ASN A 99 23.20 0.74 10.84
C ASN A 99 22.32 1.78 10.13
N ARG A 100 21.69 2.71 10.87
CA ARG A 100 20.71 3.68 10.36
C ARG A 100 19.53 3.06 9.60
N VAL A 101 19.05 1.91 10.10
CA VAL A 101 17.99 1.09 9.48
C VAL A 101 16.84 0.84 10.44
N VAL A 102 15.62 0.93 9.91
CA VAL A 102 14.40 0.42 10.54
C VAL A 102 14.24 -1.05 10.18
N SER A 103 14.24 -1.91 11.19
CA SER A 103 14.01 -3.36 11.05
C SER A 103 12.62 -3.72 11.57
N ILE A 104 11.78 -4.25 10.68
CA ILE A 104 10.42 -4.70 11.00
C ILE A 104 10.42 -6.23 10.92
N LYS A 105 10.33 -6.90 12.06
CA LYS A 105 10.16 -8.35 12.13
C LYS A 105 8.69 -8.70 11.97
N CYS A 106 8.36 -9.58 11.03
CA CYS A 106 7.04 -10.19 10.95
C CYS A 106 6.95 -11.31 11.99
N ASN A 107 5.95 -11.28 12.87
CA ASN A 107 5.76 -12.35 13.86
C ASN A 107 5.14 -13.61 13.26
N ILE A 108 4.60 -13.54 12.04
CA ILE A 108 3.93 -14.66 11.37
C ILE A 108 4.95 -15.53 10.62
N CYS A 109 5.79 -14.94 9.77
CA CYS A 109 6.81 -15.69 9.03
C CYS A 109 8.23 -15.59 9.62
N GLY A 110 8.42 -14.80 10.68
CA GLY A 110 9.72 -14.60 11.33
C GLY A 110 10.73 -13.72 10.57
N GLN A 111 10.47 -13.39 9.30
CA GLN A 111 11.40 -12.65 8.45
C GLN A 111 11.47 -11.15 8.75
N TYR A 112 12.61 -10.53 8.39
CA TYR A 112 12.89 -9.12 8.65
C TYR A 112 12.77 -8.27 7.38
N ASN A 113 11.91 -7.27 7.43
CA ASN A 113 11.87 -6.17 6.46
C ASN A 113 12.77 -5.03 6.94
N ARG A 114 13.81 -4.69 6.18
CA ARG A 114 14.75 -3.61 6.51
C ARG A 114 14.60 -2.41 5.58
N PHE A 115 14.58 -1.20 6.15
CA PHE A 115 14.49 0.05 5.41
C PHE A 115 15.45 1.09 6.02
N PRO A 116 16.38 1.68 5.23
CA PRO A 116 17.18 2.80 5.72
C PRO A 116 16.28 4.01 5.99
N TYR A 117 16.57 4.76 7.06
CA TYR A 117 15.84 6.00 7.39
C TYR A 117 16.61 7.28 7.03
N TYR A 118 17.84 7.16 6.53
CA TYR A 118 18.58 8.28 5.97
C TYR A 118 18.26 8.46 4.48
N LYS A 119 18.16 9.72 4.02
CA LYS A 119 18.12 10.02 2.59
C LYS A 119 19.53 9.87 2.04
N HIS A 120 19.72 9.02 1.03
CA HIS A 120 20.91 9.16 0.18
C HIS A 120 20.84 10.54 -0.51
N LYS A 121 21.88 11.36 -0.33
CA LYS A 121 22.08 12.57 -1.14
C LYS A 121 22.18 12.08 -2.59
N LYS A 122 21.26 12.48 -3.47
CA LYS A 122 21.40 12.21 -4.91
C LYS A 122 22.72 12.87 -5.34
N ARG A 123 23.65 12.08 -5.87
CA ARG A 123 24.77 12.60 -6.68
C ARG A 123 24.21 13.08 -8.01
#